data_AF-A0A348B6V3-F1
#
_entry.id   AF-A0A348B6V3-F1
#
_cell.length_a   1.000
_cell.length_b   1.000
_cell.length_c   1.000
_cell.angle_alpha   90.00
_cell.angle_beta   90.00
_cell.angle_gamma   90.00
#
_symmetry.space_group_name_H-M   'P 1'
#
loop_
_entity.id
_entity.type
_entity.pdbx_description
1 polymer ?
#
loop_
_entity_poly.entity_id
_entity_poly.type
_entity_poly.pdbx_seq_one_letter_code
_entity_poly.pdbx_strand_id
1 'polypeptide(L)'
;MFARVEKAVLASRRMTPLIVDWNTDLLLDGHHRRAVAISLGLDRVPALLVDYRESSVKVGKWYRNVSNPQVARQLMRANSSRGKWCARLGRVEMCGSSSYILFWRLHWVERFLSTLNVRVVKVVERGELEPPSLSKEDVISVARKGLVFPPKTTRHVYDFIIQHDPVPIT
;
A
#
# COMPACT_ATOMS: atom_id res chain seq x y z
N MET A 1 -7.41 -11.43 4.07
CA MET A 1 -6.63 -10.88 5.21
C MET A 1 -7.55 -10.28 6.27
N PHE A 2 -8.54 -9.46 5.90
CA PHE A 2 -9.57 -8.92 6.82
C PHE A 2 -10.19 -9.97 7.75
N ALA A 3 -10.86 -11.01 7.21
CA ALA A 3 -11.53 -12.04 8.01
C ALA A 3 -10.61 -12.75 9.02
N ARG A 4 -9.32 -12.89 8.70
CA ARG A 4 -8.33 -13.45 9.63
C ARG A 4 -8.04 -12.51 10.79
N VAL A 5 -7.92 -11.21 10.52
CA VAL A 5 -7.70 -10.18 11.54
C VAL A 5 -8.93 -10.04 12.42
N GLU A 6 -10.12 -9.99 11.81
CA GLU A 6 -11.39 -9.91 12.52
C GLU A 6 -11.59 -11.08 13.48
N LYS A 7 -11.41 -12.32 12.99
CA LYS A 7 -11.51 -13.53 13.83
C LYS A 7 -10.53 -13.48 15.01
N ALA A 8 -9.29 -13.01 14.79
CA ALA A 8 -8.30 -12.89 15.85
C ALA A 8 -8.67 -11.84 16.91
N VAL A 9 -9.17 -10.68 16.48
CA VAL A 9 -9.60 -9.60 17.37
C VAL A 9 -10.82 -10.00 18.18
N LEU A 10 -11.82 -10.64 17.56
CA LEU A 10 -13.02 -11.13 18.24
C LEU A 10 -12.69 -12.21 19.29
N ALA A 11 -11.77 -13.12 18.96
CA ALA A 11 -11.38 -14.20 19.87
C ALA A 11 -10.56 -13.71 21.06
N SER A 12 -9.67 -12.74 20.86
CA SER A 12 -8.75 -12.28 21.90
C SER A 12 -9.22 -11.03 22.65
N ARG A 13 -10.15 -10.26 22.07
CA ARG A 13 -10.47 -8.88 22.50
C ARG A 13 -9.22 -8.00 22.64
N ARG A 14 -8.24 -8.21 21.77
CA ARG A 14 -6.99 -7.45 21.72
C ARG A 14 -6.65 -7.08 20.29
N MET A 15 -5.92 -5.98 20.13
CA MET A 15 -5.49 -5.48 18.83
C MET A 15 -4.03 -5.03 18.89
N THR A 16 -3.22 -5.48 17.94
CA THR A 16 -1.88 -4.91 17.70
C THR A 16 -2.03 -3.43 17.33
N PRO A 17 -1.25 -2.51 17.93
CA PRO A 17 -1.34 -1.10 17.64
C PRO A 17 -1.29 -0.76 16.13
N LEU A 18 -2.08 0.23 15.72
CA LEU A 18 -1.89 0.91 14.44
C LEU A 18 -0.61 1.74 14.49
N ILE A 19 0.06 1.93 13.36
CA ILE A 19 1.20 2.87 13.30
C ILE A 19 0.69 4.14 12.62
N VAL A 20 0.76 5.26 13.33
CA VAL A 20 0.17 6.52 12.90
C VAL A 20 1.21 7.63 13.01
N ASP A 21 1.26 8.48 11.98
CA ASP A 21 2.04 9.70 12.02
C ASP A 21 1.40 10.74 12.96
N TRP A 22 2.08 11.11 14.04
CA TRP A 22 1.50 12.03 15.04
C TRP A 22 1.29 13.45 14.50
N ASN A 23 2.03 13.84 13.45
CA ASN A 23 1.93 15.16 12.85
C ASN A 23 0.74 15.31 11.88
N THR A 24 0.26 14.22 11.30
CA THR A 24 -0.71 14.26 10.18
C THR A 24 -1.89 13.30 10.31
N ASP A 25 -1.92 12.49 11.37
CA ASP A 25 -2.86 11.38 11.57
C ASP A 25 -2.83 10.34 10.43
N LEU A 26 -1.77 10.33 9.62
CA LEU A 26 -1.62 9.40 8.52
C LEU A 26 -1.39 7.99 9.06
N LEU A 27 -2.28 7.07 8.67
CA LEU A 27 -2.10 5.65 8.96
C LEU A 27 -0.98 5.06 8.09
N LEU A 28 0.15 4.71 8.71
CA LEU A 28 1.30 4.10 8.04
C LEU A 28 1.15 2.58 7.94
N ASP A 29 0.69 1.93 9.01
CA ASP A 29 0.44 0.48 9.06
C ASP A 29 -0.84 0.17 9.85
N GLY A 30 -1.51 -0.91 9.47
CA GLY A 30 -2.70 -1.40 10.15
C GLY A 30 -4.01 -1.09 9.44
N HIS A 31 -4.00 -0.85 8.13
CA HIS A 31 -5.21 -0.57 7.33
C HIS A 31 -6.32 -1.63 7.52
N HIS A 32 -5.97 -2.92 7.56
CA HIS A 32 -6.95 -3.97 7.85
C HIS A 32 -7.43 -3.94 9.31
N ARG A 33 -6.56 -3.62 10.27
CA ARG A 33 -6.94 -3.51 11.70
C ARG A 33 -7.88 -2.33 11.93
N ARG A 34 -7.62 -1.18 11.30
CA ARG A 34 -8.55 -0.03 11.27
C ARG A 34 -9.90 -0.41 10.66
N ALA A 35 -9.90 -1.12 9.53
CA ALA A 35 -11.14 -1.54 8.90
C ALA A 35 -11.96 -2.47 9.81
N VAL A 36 -11.31 -3.41 10.50
CA VAL A 36 -11.95 -4.29 11.49
C VAL A 36 -12.48 -3.49 12.69
N ALA A 37 -11.73 -2.52 13.19
CA ALA A 37 -12.20 -1.68 14.29
C ALA A 37 -13.49 -0.93 13.94
N ILE A 38 -13.56 -0.38 12.72
CA ILE A 38 -14.76 0.29 12.20
C ILE A 38 -15.92 -0.68 12.07
N SER A 39 -15.70 -1.88 11.52
CA SER A 39 -16.77 -2.88 11.37
C SER A 39 -17.31 -3.39 12.71
N LEU A 40 -16.49 -3.35 13.75
CA LEU A 40 -16.87 -3.71 15.13
C LEU A 40 -17.45 -2.54 15.93
N GLY A 41 -17.54 -1.33 15.36
CA GLY A 41 -18.07 -0.15 16.05
C GLY A 41 -17.19 0.32 17.22
N LEU A 42 -15.87 0.10 17.15
CA LEU A 42 -14.94 0.56 18.20
C LEU A 42 -14.70 2.07 18.07
N ASP A 43 -14.90 2.80 19.16
CA ASP A 43 -14.63 4.24 19.23
C ASP A 43 -13.13 4.54 19.31
N ARG A 44 -12.34 3.60 19.85
CA ARG A 44 -10.90 3.76 20.06
C ARG A 44 -10.14 2.49 19.70
N VAL A 45 -8.91 2.69 19.24
CA VAL A 45 -7.96 1.63 18.91
C VAL A 45 -6.58 1.98 19.46
N PRO A 46 -5.77 0.98 19.84
CA PRO A 46 -4.38 1.23 20.19
C PRO A 46 -3.60 1.75 18.98
N ALA A 47 -2.77 2.76 19.21
CA ALA A 47 -1.91 3.34 18.19
C ALA A 47 -0.50 3.58 18.76
N LEU A 48 0.51 3.27 17.96
CA LEU A 48 1.88 3.69 18.12
C LEU A 48 2.08 4.94 17.27
N LEU A 49 2.37 6.05 17.95
CA LEU A 49 2.66 7.33 17.32
C LEU A 49 4.13 7.39 16.91
N VAL A 50 4.38 7.75 15.65
CA VAL A 50 5.73 7.93 15.11
C VAL A 50 5.79 9.24 14.34
N ASP A 51 6.95 9.87 14.23
CA ASP A 51 7.13 10.99 13.30
C ASP A 51 7.43 10.42 11.91
N TYR A 52 6.50 10.56 10.96
CA TYR A 52 6.74 10.03 9.62
C TYR A 52 7.89 10.74 8.91
N ARG A 53 8.20 11.99 9.25
CA ARG A 53 9.28 12.76 8.60
C ARG A 53 10.66 12.31 9.01
N GLU A 54 10.79 11.68 10.18
CA GLU A 54 12.06 11.16 10.69
C GLU A 54 12.75 10.20 9.72
N SER A 55 14.08 10.33 9.60
CA SER A 55 14.88 9.56 8.64
C SER A 55 14.85 8.04 8.90
N SER A 56 14.58 7.66 10.15
CA SER A 56 14.41 6.27 10.60
C SER A 56 13.13 5.61 10.06
N VAL A 57 12.16 6.38 9.55
CA VAL A 57 10.98 5.87 8.84
C VAL A 57 11.19 6.02 7.35
N LYS A 58 11.25 4.90 6.62
CA LYS A 58 11.50 4.88 5.17
C LYS A 58 10.24 4.44 4.43
N VAL A 59 10.02 5.01 3.25
CA VAL A 59 8.95 4.58 2.33
C VAL A 59 9.57 3.82 1.17
N GLY A 60 9.26 2.53 1.12
CA GLY A 60 9.60 1.63 0.03
C GLY A 60 8.44 1.39 -0.92
N LYS A 61 8.68 0.51 -1.88
CA LYS A 61 7.73 0.09 -2.90
C LYS A 61 7.60 -1.43 -2.95
N TRP A 62 6.54 -1.88 -3.62
CA TRP A 62 6.33 -3.28 -3.96
C TRP A 62 6.64 -3.51 -5.43
N TYR A 63 7.56 -4.41 -5.78
CA TYR A 63 7.71 -4.86 -7.16
C TYR A 63 6.65 -5.90 -7.49
N ARG A 64 6.47 -6.20 -8.77
CA ARG A 64 5.56 -7.27 -9.21
C ARG A 64 6.29 -8.31 -10.04
N ASN A 65 6.04 -9.57 -9.72
CA ASN A 65 6.33 -10.71 -10.61
C ASN A 65 5.06 -11.04 -11.38
N VAL A 66 5.19 -11.21 -12.70
CA VAL A 66 4.06 -11.38 -13.62
C VAL A 66 4.26 -12.68 -14.39
N SER A 67 3.34 -13.63 -14.21
CA SER A 67 3.45 -14.95 -14.88
C SER A 67 3.44 -14.89 -16.41
N ASN A 68 2.82 -13.86 -17.01
CA ASN A 68 2.84 -13.61 -18.46
C ASN A 68 3.16 -12.12 -18.74
N PRO A 69 4.46 -11.76 -18.86
CA PRO A 69 4.88 -10.38 -19.08
C PRO A 69 4.49 -9.81 -20.44
N GLN A 70 4.24 -10.64 -21.47
CA GLN A 70 3.87 -10.17 -22.80
C GLN A 70 2.51 -9.46 -22.80
N VAL A 71 1.50 -10.08 -22.21
CA VAL A 71 0.15 -9.50 -22.09
C VAL A 71 0.18 -8.25 -21.20
N ALA A 72 0.93 -8.29 -20.09
CA ALA A 72 1.10 -7.14 -19.22
C ALA A 72 1.73 -5.94 -19.94
N ARG A 73 2.75 -6.18 -20.79
CA ARG A 73 3.36 -5.13 -21.63
C ARG A 73 2.36 -4.50 -22.60
N GLN A 74 1.49 -5.29 -23.23
CA GLN A 74 0.47 -4.77 -24.14
C GLN A 74 -0.53 -3.87 -23.39
N LEU A 75 -1.03 -4.31 -22.24
CA LEU A 75 -1.96 -3.53 -21.42
C LEU A 75 -1.33 -2.25 -20.87
N MET A 76 -0.07 -2.32 -20.42
CA MET A 76 0.69 -1.16 -19.97
C MET A 76 0.83 -0.10 -21.06
N ARG A 77 1.12 -0.49 -22.31
CA ARG A 77 1.17 0.44 -23.45
C ARG A 77 -0.17 1.10 -23.70
N ALA A 78 -1.25 0.32 -23.73
CA ALA A 78 -2.60 0.81 -24.00
C ALA A 78 -3.13 1.78 -22.92
N ASN A 79 -2.66 1.66 -21.68
CA ASN A 79 -3.10 2.49 -20.54
C ASN A 79 -2.11 3.60 -20.17
N SER A 80 -1.04 3.76 -20.93
CA SER A 80 -0.04 4.81 -20.72
C SER A 80 -0.61 6.16 -21.16
N SER A 81 -0.31 7.21 -20.38
CA SER A 81 -0.60 8.60 -20.75
C SER A 81 0.62 9.48 -20.52
N ARG A 82 0.59 10.71 -21.05
CA ARG A 82 1.61 11.72 -20.75
C ARG A 82 1.72 11.95 -19.24
N GLY A 83 2.95 12.05 -18.74
CA GLY A 83 3.24 12.39 -17.35
C GLY A 83 4.60 11.88 -16.89
N LYS A 84 5.05 12.39 -15.74
CA LYS A 84 6.38 12.08 -15.18
C LYS A 84 6.43 10.81 -14.33
N TRP A 85 5.27 10.29 -13.92
CA TRP A 85 5.18 9.12 -13.06
C TRP A 85 5.07 7.89 -13.94
N CYS A 86 6.05 7.00 -13.90
CA CYS A 86 6.09 5.82 -14.77
C CYS A 86 6.39 4.54 -14.00
N ALA A 87 5.63 3.48 -14.32
CA ALA A 87 5.92 2.11 -13.93
C ALA A 87 6.54 1.37 -15.12
N ARG A 88 7.56 0.54 -14.88
CA ARG A 88 8.39 -0.06 -15.92
C ARG A 88 8.34 -1.58 -15.87
N LEU A 89 8.18 -2.22 -17.02
CA LEU A 89 8.25 -3.67 -17.23
C LEU A 89 9.17 -3.94 -18.43
N GLY A 90 10.43 -4.27 -18.15
CA GLY A 90 11.47 -4.38 -19.18
C GLY A 90 11.70 -3.05 -19.90
N ARG A 91 11.40 -3.03 -21.21
CA ARG A 91 11.49 -1.85 -22.10
C ARG A 91 10.17 -1.07 -22.24
N VAL A 92 9.12 -1.47 -21.54
CA VAL A 92 7.81 -0.82 -21.62
C VAL A 92 7.57 0.00 -20.36
N GLU A 93 7.07 1.20 -20.55
CA GLU A 93 6.66 2.09 -19.47
C GLU A 93 5.18 2.43 -19.59
N MET A 94 4.50 2.45 -18.46
CA MET A 94 3.16 2.98 -18.32
C MET A 94 3.25 4.22 -17.44
N CYS A 95 2.87 5.37 -17.98
CA CYS A 95 3.01 6.65 -17.31
C CYS A 95 1.65 7.28 -16.98
N GLY A 96 1.64 8.18 -15.99
CA GLY A 96 0.47 8.91 -15.51
C GLY A 96 0.81 10.35 -15.15
N SER A 97 -0.18 11.24 -15.23
CA SER A 97 -0.03 12.67 -14.90
C SER A 97 0.25 12.91 -13.41
N SER A 98 -0.19 12.02 -12.53
CA SER A 98 0.12 12.00 -11.11
C SER A 98 0.45 10.59 -10.62
N SER A 99 1.15 10.49 -9.49
CA SER A 99 1.42 9.22 -8.81
C SER A 99 0.11 8.48 -8.52
N TYR A 100 -0.88 9.19 -7.98
CA TYR A 100 -2.21 8.65 -7.68
C TYR A 100 -2.87 7.97 -8.88
N ILE A 101 -2.96 8.68 -10.02
CA ILE A 101 -3.58 8.16 -11.25
C ILE A 101 -2.81 6.95 -11.77
N LEU A 102 -1.47 7.03 -11.80
CA LEU A 102 -0.64 5.92 -12.25
C LEU A 102 -0.89 4.66 -11.41
N PHE A 103 -0.86 4.77 -10.08
CA PHE A 103 -1.02 3.60 -9.21
C PHE A 103 -2.40 2.97 -9.36
N TRP A 104 -3.47 3.76 -9.49
CA TRP A 104 -4.81 3.22 -9.75
C TRP A 104 -4.93 2.54 -11.11
N ARG A 105 -4.33 3.10 -12.17
CA ARG A 105 -4.25 2.42 -13.47
C ARG A 105 -3.44 1.12 -13.40
N LEU A 106 -2.31 1.14 -12.69
CA LEU A 106 -1.50 -0.06 -12.49
C LEU A 106 -2.31 -1.13 -11.74
N HIS A 107 -3.07 -0.72 -10.72
CA HIS A 107 -3.94 -1.64 -9.99
C HIS A 107 -5.07 -2.20 -10.87
N TRP A 108 -5.65 -1.37 -11.75
CA TRP A 108 -6.60 -1.84 -12.75
C TRP A 108 -5.98 -2.88 -13.69
N VAL A 109 -4.77 -2.62 -14.21
CA VAL A 109 -4.03 -3.59 -15.05
C VAL A 109 -3.77 -4.89 -14.28
N GLU A 110 -3.33 -4.82 -13.03
CA GLU A 110 -3.15 -6.00 -12.16
C GLU A 110 -4.46 -6.79 -12.04
N ARG A 111 -5.57 -6.09 -11.87
CA ARG A 111 -6.88 -6.70 -11.68
C ARG A 111 -7.40 -7.37 -12.94
N PHE A 112 -7.22 -6.72 -14.09
CA PHE A 112 -7.57 -7.23 -15.40
C PHE A 112 -6.69 -8.42 -15.82
N LEU A 113 -5.39 -8.37 -15.57
CA LEU A 113 -4.50 -9.52 -15.77
C LEU A 113 -4.99 -10.74 -14.98
N SER A 114 -5.44 -10.53 -13.75
CA SER A 114 -6.00 -11.61 -12.95
C SER A 114 -7.31 -12.19 -13.51
N THR A 115 -8.11 -11.45 -14.28
CA THR A 115 -9.30 -12.01 -14.96
C THR A 115 -8.93 -12.85 -16.19
N LEU A 116 -7.72 -12.66 -16.72
CA LEU A 116 -7.12 -13.46 -17.80
C LEU A 116 -6.26 -14.61 -17.27
N ASN A 117 -6.44 -15.01 -16.00
CA ASN A 117 -5.61 -16.01 -15.32
C ASN A 117 -4.11 -15.69 -15.27
N VAL A 118 -3.71 -14.44 -15.56
CA VAL A 118 -2.32 -13.98 -15.40
C VAL A 118 -2.09 -13.57 -13.95
N ARG A 119 -1.31 -14.38 -13.23
CA ARG A 119 -0.95 -14.11 -11.83
C ARG A 119 0.03 -12.94 -11.74
N VAL A 120 -0.29 -11.98 -10.87
CA VAL A 120 0.59 -10.87 -10.48
C VAL A 120 0.83 -10.94 -8.97
N VAL A 121 2.08 -11.06 -8.56
CA VAL A 121 2.47 -11.17 -7.14
C VAL A 121 3.30 -9.97 -6.74
N LYS A 122 2.91 -9.30 -5.64
CA LYS A 122 3.68 -8.19 -5.07
C LYS A 122 4.82 -8.72 -4.20
N VAL A 123 6.05 -8.32 -4.50
CA VAL A 123 7.28 -8.79 -3.85
C VAL A 123 8.13 -7.60 -3.37
N VAL A 124 9.01 -7.86 -2.40
CA VAL A 124 9.92 -6.85 -1.84
C VAL A 124 11.21 -6.76 -2.65
N GLU A 125 11.73 -7.91 -3.07
CA GLU A 125 12.88 -8.03 -3.96
C GLU A 125 12.58 -7.47 -5.34
N ARG A 126 13.63 -7.20 -6.12
CA ARG A 126 13.51 -6.62 -7.46
C ARG A 126 12.77 -7.57 -8.40
N GLY A 127 11.50 -7.28 -8.64
CA GLY A 127 10.65 -7.99 -9.59
C GLY A 127 10.73 -7.43 -11.01
N GLU A 128 9.96 -8.01 -11.92
CA GLU A 128 9.94 -7.65 -13.35
C GLU A 128 9.29 -6.29 -13.61
N LEU A 129 8.20 -5.99 -12.90
CA LEU A 129 7.50 -4.71 -12.97
C LEU A 129 7.86 -3.86 -11.75
N GLU A 130 8.46 -2.72 -12.03
CA GLU A 130 8.91 -1.72 -11.07
C GLU A 130 8.00 -0.49 -11.11
N PRO A 131 7.25 -0.18 -10.04
CA PRO A 131 6.55 1.11 -9.93
C PRO A 131 7.54 2.24 -9.60
N PRO A 132 7.16 3.51 -9.80
CA PRO A 132 7.99 4.63 -9.37
C PRO A 132 8.09 4.65 -7.84
N SER A 133 9.21 5.16 -7.34
CA SER A 133 9.38 5.40 -5.91
C SER A 133 8.55 6.61 -5.48
N LEU A 134 7.85 6.51 -4.35
CA LEU A 134 7.11 7.61 -3.75
C LEU A 134 7.95 8.24 -2.64
N SER A 135 7.98 9.56 -2.57
CA SER A 135 8.46 10.27 -1.40
C SER A 135 7.41 10.28 -0.29
N LYS A 136 7.81 10.63 0.94
CA LYS A 136 6.87 10.82 2.05
C LYS A 136 5.85 11.92 1.74
N GLU A 137 6.29 12.99 1.09
CA GLU A 137 5.40 14.10 0.70
C GLU A 137 4.40 13.68 -0.38
N ASP A 138 4.74 12.77 -1.30
CA ASP A 138 3.77 12.21 -2.24
C ASP A 138 2.65 11.45 -1.51
N VAL A 139 2.99 10.73 -0.43
CA VAL A 139 2.00 10.00 0.38
C VAL A 139 1.14 10.98 1.18
N ILE A 140 1.76 11.92 1.88
CA ILE A 140 1.07 12.93 2.70
C ILE A 140 0.14 13.80 1.83
N SER A 141 0.62 14.26 0.67
CA SER A 141 -0.17 15.12 -0.23
C SER A 141 -1.39 14.43 -0.82
N VAL A 142 -1.35 13.11 -1.05
CA VAL A 142 -2.52 12.33 -1.46
C VAL A 142 -3.50 12.16 -0.30
N ALA A 143 -3.00 11.83 0.89
CA ALA A 143 -3.84 11.67 2.08
C ALA A 143 -4.56 12.97 2.48
N ARG A 144 -3.86 14.12 2.43
CA ARG A 144 -4.44 15.45 2.68
C ARG A 144 -5.60 15.82 1.75
N LYS A 145 -5.64 15.21 0.55
CA LYS A 145 -6.75 15.38 -0.40
C LYS A 145 -7.94 14.45 -0.11
N GLY A 146 -7.89 13.68 0.98
CA GLY A 146 -8.88 12.64 1.29
C GLY A 146 -8.82 11.44 0.34
N LEU A 147 -7.72 11.29 -0.41
CA LEU A 147 -7.56 10.23 -1.42
C LEU A 147 -6.75 9.07 -0.85
N VAL A 148 -6.99 7.87 -1.37
CA VAL A 148 -6.32 6.63 -0.92
C VAL A 148 -5.69 5.91 -2.11
N PHE A 149 -4.41 5.56 -1.97
CA PHE A 149 -3.72 4.72 -2.95
C PHE A 149 -4.27 3.28 -2.95
N PRO A 150 -4.12 2.53 -4.06
CA PRO A 150 -4.47 1.11 -4.10
C PRO A 150 -3.75 0.29 -3.02
N PRO A 151 -4.30 -0.88 -2.63
CA PRO A 151 -3.69 -1.73 -1.61
C PRO A 151 -2.23 -2.08 -1.93
N LYS A 152 -1.36 -2.03 -0.93
CA LYS A 152 0.08 -2.32 -1.07
C LYS A 152 0.76 -1.44 -2.14
N THR A 153 0.55 -0.13 -2.06
CA THR A 153 1.28 0.86 -2.86
C THR A 153 2.60 1.22 -2.19
N THR A 154 2.56 1.59 -0.92
CA THR A 154 3.72 1.89 -0.09
C THR A 154 4.14 0.68 0.75
N ARG A 155 5.42 0.64 1.12
CA ARG A 155 5.95 -0.28 2.13
C ARG A 155 6.79 0.51 3.12
N HIS A 156 6.26 0.77 4.30
CA HIS A 156 7.01 1.47 5.35
C HIS A 156 8.01 0.54 6.01
N VAL A 157 9.23 1.03 6.24
CA VAL A 157 10.32 0.33 6.92
C VAL A 157 10.81 1.23 8.04
N TYR A 158 11.06 0.64 9.20
CA TYR A 158 11.45 1.35 10.41
C TYR A 158 12.85 0.88 10.82
N ASP A 159 13.75 1.82 11.09
CA ASP A 159 15.09 1.54 11.62
C ASP A 159 15.06 1.38 13.16
N PHE A 160 13.87 1.18 13.74
CA PHE A 160 13.62 0.94 15.15
C PHE A 160 12.60 -0.19 15.34
N ILE A 161 12.56 -0.74 16.55
CA ILE A 161 11.64 -1.84 16.88
C ILE A 161 10.22 -1.29 17.01
N ILE A 162 9.32 -1.83 16.20
CA ILE A 162 7.89 -1.60 16.35
C ILE A 162 7.33 -2.65 17.31
N GLN A 163 6.73 -2.21 18.41
CA GLN A 163 6.01 -3.10 19.32
C GLN A 163 4.74 -3.60 18.65
N HIS A 164 4.63 -4.93 18.53
CA HIS A 164 3.48 -5.59 17.89
C HIS A 164 2.57 -6.32 18.87
N ASP A 165 2.84 -6.20 20.16
CA ASP A 165 2.07 -6.84 21.22
C ASP A 165 0.61 -6.37 21.20
N PRO A 166 -0.36 -7.29 21.07
CA PRO A 166 -1.77 -6.91 21.10
C PRO A 166 -2.14 -6.29 22.44
N VAL A 167 -2.83 -5.15 22.41
CA VAL A 167 -3.34 -4.44 23.58
C VAL A 167 -4.84 -4.69 23.71
N PRO A 168 -5.43 -4.81 24.92
CA PRO A 168 -6.88 -4.91 25.09
C PRO A 168 -7.61 -3.78 24.38
N ILE A 169 -8.68 -4.13 23.68
CA ILE A 169 -9.65 -3.17 23.18
C ILE A 169 -10.82 -3.11 24.17
N THR A 170 -11.00 -1.94 24.78
CA THR A 170 -12.11 -1.65 25.72
C THR A 170 -13.35 -1.23 24.98
#